data_AF-A0A2V8P7F8-F1
#
_entry.id   AF-A0A2V8P7F8-F1
#
_cell.length_a   1.000
_cell.length_b   1.000
_cell.length_c   1.000
_cell.angle_alpha   90.00
_cell.angle_beta   90.00
_cell.angle_gamma   90.00
#
_symmetry.space_group_name_H-M   'P 1'
#
loop_
_entity.id
_entity.type
_entity.pdbx_description
1 polymer ?
#
loop_
_entity_poly.entity_id
_entity_poly.type
_entity_poly.pdbx_seq_one_letter_code
_entity_poly.pdbx_strand_id
1 'polypeptide(L)'
;MVIAIVLLTSIVVAGQKPKIWTQPKTAWGDPDLQGTWTSDDSIQVPLQRPANIGDRLTATEDEIAQREANIARLAQADSQEVAGPNARVGTGPPGHWGERARRPSKQTSLVVDPPDGRIPALTPEGQKRQAEIAANRLGAGGQQRPAASYENFTYYIRCITRGVTGSMFPVIYGNGTQIVQSPGYVAILNEMVHEARIVPLDGRPHAGKNIRTYMGDSRGHWEGNTLVVETTNI
;
A
#
# COMPACT_ATOMS: atom_id res chain seq x y z
N MET A 1 -13.40 69.66 -21.59
CA MET A 1 -13.19 68.20 -21.70
C MET A 1 -12.10 67.84 -20.70
N VAL A 2 -12.46 67.35 -19.51
CA VAL A 2 -11.52 67.08 -18.41
C VAL A 2 -11.38 65.56 -18.30
N ILE A 3 -10.18 65.04 -18.51
CA ILE A 3 -9.88 63.61 -18.45
C ILE A 3 -9.44 63.29 -17.01
N ALA A 4 -10.25 62.51 -16.29
CA ALA A 4 -9.91 61.96 -14.99
C ALA A 4 -9.18 60.62 -15.19
N ILE A 5 -7.93 60.54 -14.72
CA ILE A 5 -7.13 59.30 -14.72
C ILE A 5 -7.45 58.55 -13.43
N VAL A 6 -8.06 57.37 -13.57
CA VAL A 6 -8.28 56.43 -12.45
C VAL A 6 -7.06 55.52 -12.36
N LEU A 7 -6.30 55.67 -11.27
CA LEU A 7 -5.20 54.77 -10.93
C LEU A 7 -5.77 53.51 -10.27
N LEU A 8 -5.74 52.38 -10.99
CA LEU A 8 -5.99 51.05 -10.45
C LEU A 8 -4.76 50.61 -9.64
N THR A 9 -4.87 50.64 -8.31
CA THR A 9 -3.88 50.03 -7.42
C THR A 9 -4.11 48.53 -7.35
N SER A 10 -3.16 47.76 -7.87
CA SER A 10 -3.11 46.31 -7.72
C SER A 10 -2.99 45.94 -6.25
N ILE A 11 -4.06 45.40 -5.66
CA ILE A 11 -4.00 44.76 -4.35
C ILE A 11 -3.23 43.46 -4.53
N VAL A 12 -1.97 43.46 -4.10
CA VAL A 12 -1.19 42.23 -3.96
C VAL A 12 -1.82 41.42 -2.83
N VAL A 13 -2.60 40.40 -3.18
CA VAL A 13 -3.09 39.41 -2.22
C VAL A 13 -1.86 38.67 -1.71
N ALA A 14 -1.42 39.01 -0.49
CA ALA A 14 -0.37 38.26 0.20
C ALA A 14 -0.87 36.82 0.41
N GLY A 15 -0.24 35.87 -0.28
CA GLY A 15 -0.53 34.44 -0.11
C GLY A 15 -0.37 34.04 1.36
N GLN A 16 -1.37 33.37 1.92
CA GLN A 16 -1.30 32.80 3.26
C GLN A 16 -0.06 31.89 3.34
N LYS A 17 0.80 32.12 4.34
CA LYS A 17 1.93 31.23 4.62
C LYS A 17 1.40 29.80 4.79
N PRO A 18 1.98 28.79 4.12
CA PRO A 18 1.53 27.42 4.28
C PRO A 18 1.60 27.05 5.76
N LYS A 19 0.47 26.59 6.31
CA LYS A 19 0.39 26.15 7.70
C LYS A 19 1.32 24.95 7.86
N ILE A 20 2.35 25.10 8.70
CA ILE A 20 3.26 23.99 9.03
C ILE A 20 2.40 22.93 9.72
N TRP A 21 2.25 21.77 9.09
CA TRP A 21 1.53 20.67 9.67
C TRP A 21 2.29 20.15 10.90
N THR A 22 1.58 19.93 11.99
CA THR A 22 2.11 19.38 13.24
C THR A 22 1.37 18.08 13.52
N GLN A 23 2.12 17.01 13.77
CA GLN A 23 1.56 15.71 14.10
C GLN A 23 0.67 15.81 15.35
N PRO A 24 -0.63 15.50 15.26
CA PRO A 24 -1.49 15.44 16.43
C PRO A 24 -0.99 14.39 17.42
N LYS A 25 -1.33 14.59 18.69
CA LYS A 25 -1.01 13.66 19.78
C LYS A 25 -2.30 13.08 20.36
N THR A 26 -2.24 11.82 20.79
CA THR A 26 -3.31 11.18 21.56
C THR A 26 -3.47 11.85 22.92
N ALA A 27 -4.54 11.53 23.64
CA ALA A 27 -4.77 12.06 25.00
C ALA A 27 -3.66 11.69 26.01
N TRP A 28 -2.84 10.67 25.70
CA TRP A 28 -1.71 10.24 26.53
C TRP A 28 -0.34 10.66 25.95
N GLY A 29 -0.31 11.43 24.85
CA GLY A 29 0.91 12.08 24.34
C GLY A 29 1.64 11.37 23.20
N ASP A 30 1.21 10.18 22.78
CA ASP A 30 1.78 9.49 21.61
C ASP A 30 1.40 10.22 20.31
N PRO A 31 2.20 10.13 19.23
CA PRO A 31 1.74 10.50 17.88
C PRO A 31 0.41 9.80 17.53
N ASP A 32 -0.58 10.59 17.13
CA ASP A 32 -1.91 10.09 16.75
C ASP A 32 -1.93 9.70 15.26
N LEU A 33 -1.86 8.39 15.02
CA LEU A 33 -1.95 7.74 13.72
C LEU A 33 -3.35 7.15 13.46
N GLN A 34 -4.30 7.33 14.39
CA GLN A 34 -5.61 6.72 14.28
C GLN A 34 -6.34 7.20 13.03
N GLY A 35 -7.09 6.29 12.42
CA GLY A 35 -7.85 6.60 11.23
C GLY A 35 -8.13 5.38 10.37
N THR A 36 -8.91 5.62 9.33
CA THR A 36 -9.09 4.67 8.23
C THR A 36 -8.38 5.22 7.01
N TRP A 37 -7.51 4.39 6.45
CA TRP A 37 -6.64 4.67 5.33
C TRP A 37 -6.93 3.67 4.23
N THR A 38 -6.53 4.00 3.01
CA THR A 38 -6.56 3.07 1.88
C THR A 38 -5.29 3.23 1.05
N SER A 39 -4.81 2.13 0.49
CA SER A 39 -3.73 2.14 -0.49
C SER A 39 -4.19 2.26 -1.95
N ASP A 40 -5.48 2.52 -2.21
CA ASP A 40 -6.04 2.57 -3.58
C ASP A 40 -5.31 3.54 -4.51
N ASP A 41 -4.97 4.72 -4.00
CA ASP A 41 -4.26 5.77 -4.75
C ASP A 41 -2.84 5.33 -5.19
N SER A 42 -2.35 4.20 -4.65
CA SER A 42 -1.05 3.59 -4.94
C SER A 42 -1.10 2.38 -5.90
N ILE A 43 -2.28 1.92 -6.35
CA ILE A 43 -2.43 0.72 -7.21
C ILE A 43 -1.61 0.80 -8.52
N GLN A 44 -1.32 2.00 -9.03
CA GLN A 44 -0.53 2.22 -10.25
C GLN A 44 0.89 2.74 -9.99
N VAL A 45 1.33 2.73 -8.73
CA VAL A 45 2.71 3.04 -8.37
C VAL A 45 3.50 1.73 -8.38
N PRO A 46 4.59 1.62 -9.16
CA PRO A 46 5.37 0.39 -9.18
C PRO A 46 6.06 0.18 -7.83
N LEU A 47 6.27 -1.08 -7.42
CA LEU A 47 6.98 -1.36 -6.17
C LEU A 47 8.39 -0.76 -6.19
N GLN A 48 9.12 -0.98 -7.29
CA GLN A 48 10.48 -0.46 -7.50
C GLN A 48 10.48 0.59 -8.60
N ARG A 49 11.32 1.60 -8.44
CA ARG A 49 11.41 2.68 -9.42
C ARG A 49 12.03 2.21 -10.73
N PRO A 50 11.47 2.59 -11.90
CA PRO A 50 12.11 2.37 -13.18
C PRO A 50 13.52 2.97 -13.22
N ALA A 51 14.50 2.21 -13.73
CA ALA A 51 15.91 2.63 -13.70
C ALA A 51 16.17 3.90 -14.52
N ASN A 52 15.36 4.14 -15.56
CA ASN A 52 15.49 5.30 -16.44
C ASN A 52 15.06 6.63 -15.80
N ILE A 53 14.45 6.62 -14.61
CA ILE A 53 14.02 7.87 -13.94
C ILE A 53 14.88 8.24 -12.71
N GLY A 54 15.89 7.42 -12.38
CA GLY A 54 16.86 7.71 -11.31
C GLY A 54 16.21 7.93 -9.94
N ASP A 55 16.65 8.94 -9.19
CA ASP A 55 16.19 9.22 -7.82
C ASP A 55 14.92 10.10 -7.77
N ARG A 56 14.27 10.33 -8.91
CA ARG A 56 13.12 11.23 -8.99
C ARG A 56 11.92 10.65 -8.23
N LEU A 57 11.58 11.26 -7.09
CA LEU A 57 10.49 10.83 -6.22
C LEU A 57 9.09 11.08 -6.79
N THR A 58 8.95 12.11 -7.63
CA THR A 58 7.66 12.61 -8.10
C THR A 58 7.50 12.45 -9.60
N ALA A 59 6.37 11.90 -10.02
CA ALA A 59 5.96 11.75 -11.40
C ALA A 59 5.79 13.13 -12.09
N THR A 60 6.02 13.19 -13.39
CA THR A 60 5.73 14.38 -14.21
C THR A 60 4.22 14.55 -14.37
N GLU A 61 3.78 15.72 -14.80
CA GLU A 61 2.36 15.97 -15.09
C GLU A 61 1.84 15.03 -16.19
N ASP A 62 2.63 14.78 -17.23
CA ASP A 62 2.29 13.81 -18.28
C ASP A 62 2.15 12.38 -17.75
N GLU A 63 3.06 11.93 -16.87
CA GLU A 63 2.98 10.61 -16.26
C GLU A 63 1.74 10.48 -15.35
N ILE A 64 1.38 11.54 -14.64
CA ILE A 64 0.16 11.59 -13.81
C ILE A 64 -1.08 11.55 -14.72
N ALA A 65 -1.13 12.35 -15.79
CA ALA A 65 -2.23 12.35 -16.74
C ALA A 65 -2.41 10.98 -17.43
N GLN A 66 -1.31 10.28 -17.73
CA GLN A 66 -1.36 8.90 -18.23
C GLN A 66 -1.97 7.93 -17.20
N ARG A 67 -1.62 8.06 -15.92
CA ARG A 67 -2.23 7.27 -14.84
C ARG A 67 -3.72 7.57 -14.73
N GLU A 68 -4.13 8.84 -14.76
CA GLU A 68 -5.54 9.25 -14.73
C GLU A 68 -6.33 8.64 -15.90
N ALA A 69 -5.81 8.74 -17.13
CA ALA A 69 -6.43 8.13 -18.30
C ALA A 69 -6.55 6.61 -18.18
N ASN A 70 -5.51 5.95 -17.63
CA ASN A 70 -5.53 4.51 -17.40
C ASN A 70 -6.55 4.11 -16.31
N ILE A 71 -6.65 4.88 -15.22
CA ILE A 71 -7.69 4.70 -14.18
C ILE A 71 -9.07 4.77 -14.82
N ALA A 72 -9.37 5.81 -15.59
CA ALA A 72 -10.66 6.01 -16.23
C ALA A 72 -11.01 4.87 -17.20
N ARG A 73 -10.05 4.46 -18.03
CA ARG A 73 -10.20 3.33 -18.96
C ARG A 73 -10.51 2.02 -18.21
N LEU A 74 -9.81 1.77 -17.11
CA LEU A 74 -10.01 0.56 -16.31
C LEU A 74 -11.36 0.59 -15.59
N ALA A 75 -11.76 1.72 -15.01
CA ALA A 75 -13.07 1.88 -14.39
C ALA A 75 -14.22 1.67 -15.38
N GLN A 76 -14.08 2.13 -16.64
CA GLN A 76 -15.06 1.87 -17.68
C GLN A 76 -15.15 0.38 -18.06
N ALA A 77 -14.01 -0.33 -18.03
CA ALA A 77 -13.97 -1.77 -18.29
C ALA A 77 -14.62 -2.57 -17.15
N ASP A 78 -14.43 -2.15 -15.89
CA ASP A 78 -15.02 -2.79 -14.71
C ASP A 78 -16.55 -2.68 -14.67
N SER A 79 -17.09 -1.59 -15.21
CA SER A 79 -18.54 -1.32 -15.29
C SER A 79 -19.26 -2.07 -16.42
N GLN A 80 -18.56 -2.91 -17.19
CA GLN A 80 -19.21 -3.72 -18.22
C GLN A 80 -20.05 -4.83 -17.56
N GLU A 81 -21.37 -4.75 -17.73
CA GLU A 81 -22.31 -5.73 -17.15
C GLU A 81 -22.25 -7.10 -17.84
N VAL A 82 -21.85 -7.12 -19.11
CA VAL A 82 -21.81 -8.33 -19.93
C VAL A 82 -20.40 -8.58 -20.42
N ALA A 83 -19.89 -9.77 -20.10
CA ALA A 83 -18.61 -10.22 -20.60
C ALA A 83 -18.71 -10.44 -22.12
N GLY A 84 -17.73 -9.94 -22.88
CA GLY A 84 -17.71 -10.11 -24.34
C GLY A 84 -17.69 -11.60 -24.75
N PRO A 85 -18.05 -11.93 -25.99
CA PRO A 85 -18.25 -13.32 -26.46
C PRO A 85 -17.04 -14.27 -26.37
N ASN A 86 -15.87 -13.78 -25.94
CA ASN A 86 -14.65 -14.57 -25.69
C ASN A 86 -14.01 -14.27 -24.32
N ALA A 87 -14.75 -13.67 -23.39
CA ALA A 87 -14.23 -13.37 -22.08
C ALA A 87 -13.92 -14.67 -21.33
N ARG A 88 -12.69 -14.77 -20.80
CA ARG A 88 -12.34 -15.86 -19.90
C ARG A 88 -13.12 -15.69 -18.61
N VAL A 89 -14.05 -16.60 -18.35
CA VAL A 89 -14.69 -16.71 -17.04
C VAL A 89 -13.72 -17.37 -16.08
N GLY A 90 -13.46 -16.71 -14.95
CA GLY A 90 -12.59 -17.22 -13.89
C GLY A 90 -13.31 -17.16 -12.55
N THR A 91 -12.73 -17.76 -11.52
CA THR A 91 -13.20 -17.68 -10.12
C THR A 91 -12.77 -16.38 -9.43
N GLY A 92 -12.26 -15.41 -10.19
CA GLY A 92 -11.88 -14.09 -9.67
C GLY A 92 -13.12 -13.24 -9.37
N PRO A 93 -12.96 -12.15 -8.61
CA PRO A 93 -14.04 -11.22 -8.37
C PRO A 93 -14.53 -10.61 -9.70
N PRO A 94 -15.80 -10.19 -9.78
CA PRO A 94 -16.28 -9.36 -10.88
C PRO A 94 -15.47 -8.06 -11.01
N GLY A 95 -15.38 -7.52 -12.23
CA GLY A 95 -14.64 -6.29 -12.50
C GLY A 95 -15.09 -5.11 -11.63
N HIS A 96 -16.40 -4.97 -11.40
CA HIS A 96 -16.98 -3.89 -10.59
C HIS A 96 -16.62 -3.94 -9.09
N TRP A 97 -15.95 -4.99 -8.60
CA TRP A 97 -15.35 -5.00 -7.25
C TRP A 97 -14.00 -4.28 -7.21
N GLY A 98 -13.39 -4.05 -8.38
CA GLY A 98 -12.09 -3.42 -8.50
C GLY A 98 -12.10 -2.01 -7.89
N GLU A 99 -11.22 -1.80 -6.92
CA GLU A 99 -10.96 -0.49 -6.37
C GLU A 99 -9.95 0.25 -7.25
N ARG A 100 -10.17 1.55 -7.41
CA ARG A 100 -9.36 2.40 -8.29
C ARG A 100 -8.93 3.64 -7.53
N ALA A 101 -7.68 4.06 -7.79
CA ALA A 101 -7.16 5.33 -7.31
C ALA A 101 -8.15 6.47 -7.65
N ARG A 102 -8.60 7.19 -6.63
CA ARG A 102 -9.41 8.41 -6.83
C ARG A 102 -8.52 9.57 -7.24
N ARG A 103 -7.27 9.55 -6.78
CA ARG A 103 -6.24 10.53 -7.09
C ARG A 103 -4.95 9.76 -7.30
N PRO A 104 -4.45 9.59 -8.53
CA PRO A 104 -3.22 8.85 -8.74
C PRO A 104 -2.09 9.45 -7.91
N SER A 105 -1.45 8.61 -7.10
CA SER A 105 -0.28 9.03 -6.34
C SER A 105 0.76 9.63 -7.27
N LYS A 106 1.40 10.71 -6.80
CA LYS A 106 2.51 11.33 -7.52
C LYS A 106 3.81 10.57 -7.34
N GLN A 107 3.86 9.55 -6.50
CA GLN A 107 5.08 8.78 -6.26
C GLN A 107 5.48 7.97 -7.50
N THR A 108 6.78 7.88 -7.73
CA THR A 108 7.36 7.06 -8.80
C THR A 108 7.64 5.62 -8.39
N SER A 109 7.61 5.31 -7.09
CA SER A 109 7.77 3.97 -6.52
C SER A 109 7.18 3.87 -5.11
N LEU A 110 6.83 2.65 -4.68
CA LEU A 110 6.44 2.37 -3.29
C LEU A 110 7.66 2.31 -2.36
N VAL A 111 8.77 1.76 -2.86
CA VAL A 111 10.06 1.81 -2.16
C VAL A 111 10.62 3.23 -2.28
N VAL A 112 10.89 3.86 -1.14
CA VAL A 112 11.43 5.24 -1.06
C VAL A 112 12.87 5.28 -0.55
N ASP A 113 13.31 4.22 0.13
CA ASP A 113 14.66 4.03 0.62
C ASP A 113 15.15 2.62 0.23
N PRO A 114 16.31 2.48 -0.44
CA PRO A 114 17.28 3.52 -0.84
C PRO A 114 16.71 4.59 -1.79
N PRO A 115 17.37 5.76 -1.95
CA PRO A 115 16.87 6.90 -2.75
C PRO A 115 16.57 6.59 -4.20
N ASP A 116 17.15 5.53 -4.77
CA ASP A 116 16.87 5.04 -6.12
C ASP A 116 15.53 4.28 -6.22
N GLY A 117 14.88 4.03 -5.08
CA GLY A 117 13.58 3.37 -4.96
C GLY A 117 13.62 1.90 -5.37
N ARG A 118 14.77 1.23 -5.24
CA ARG A 118 14.94 -0.17 -5.63
C ARG A 118 15.27 -1.04 -4.43
N ILE A 119 14.74 -2.26 -4.44
CA ILE A 119 15.04 -3.24 -3.40
C ILE A 119 16.49 -3.68 -3.61
N PRO A 120 17.35 -3.65 -2.58
CA PRO A 120 18.72 -4.15 -2.68
C PRO A 120 18.77 -5.58 -3.20
N ALA A 121 19.91 -5.94 -3.81
CA ALA A 121 20.12 -7.29 -4.32
C ALA A 121 19.88 -8.33 -3.21
N LEU A 122 19.09 -9.36 -3.53
CA LEU A 122 18.81 -10.45 -2.61
C LEU A 122 20.11 -11.21 -2.29
N THR A 123 20.26 -11.64 -1.03
CA THR A 123 21.31 -12.59 -0.64
C THR A 123 21.15 -13.92 -1.40
N PRO A 124 22.19 -14.76 -1.49
CA PRO A 124 22.08 -16.08 -2.12
C PRO A 124 20.94 -16.93 -1.54
N GLU A 125 20.71 -16.89 -0.22
CA GLU A 125 19.59 -17.58 0.43
C GLU A 125 18.24 -16.98 0.05
N GLY A 126 18.18 -15.66 -0.13
CA GLY A 126 17.00 -14.96 -0.62
C GLY A 126 16.66 -15.35 -2.07
N GLN A 127 17.68 -15.43 -2.93
CA GLN A 127 17.54 -15.90 -4.32
C GLN A 127 17.04 -17.34 -4.38
N LYS A 128 17.61 -18.23 -3.56
CA LYS A 128 17.16 -19.63 -3.45
C LYS A 128 15.69 -19.72 -3.04
N ARG A 129 15.29 -19.02 -1.98
CA ARG A 129 13.88 -18.98 -1.53
C ARG A 129 12.95 -18.42 -2.60
N GLN A 130 13.36 -17.37 -3.31
CA GLN A 130 12.59 -16.83 -4.43
C GLN A 130 12.46 -17.84 -5.58
N ALA A 131 13.50 -18.59 -5.91
CA ALA A 131 13.44 -19.63 -6.94
C ALA A 131 12.52 -20.79 -6.55
N GLU A 132 12.55 -21.21 -5.27
CA GLU A 132 11.63 -22.22 -4.73
C GLU A 132 10.18 -21.73 -4.76
N ILE A 133 9.92 -20.49 -4.33
CA ILE A 133 8.60 -19.87 -4.45
C ILE A 133 8.20 -19.80 -5.91
N ALA A 134 9.07 -19.33 -6.82
CA ALA A 134 8.83 -19.20 -8.26
C ALA A 134 8.44 -20.55 -8.91
N ALA A 135 9.17 -21.62 -8.60
CA ALA A 135 8.88 -22.97 -9.06
C ALA A 135 7.49 -23.48 -8.62
N ASN A 136 7.00 -22.93 -7.50
CA ASN A 136 5.70 -23.22 -6.89
C ASN A 136 4.65 -22.10 -7.15
N ARG A 137 5.01 -20.99 -7.80
CA ARG A 137 4.24 -19.72 -7.84
C ARG A 137 3.08 -19.72 -8.82
N LEU A 138 3.12 -20.66 -9.77
CA LEU A 138 1.91 -20.98 -10.52
C LEU A 138 0.79 -21.47 -9.60
N GLY A 139 1.14 -21.87 -8.37
CA GLY A 139 0.25 -22.62 -7.53
C GLY A 139 -0.13 -23.92 -8.23
N ALA A 140 -0.60 -24.84 -7.45
CA ALA A 140 -1.70 -25.62 -7.95
C ALA A 140 -2.89 -24.73 -8.35
N GLY A 141 -3.61 -25.07 -9.41
CA GLY A 141 -4.93 -24.49 -9.72
C GLY A 141 -5.08 -23.89 -11.11
N GLY A 142 -3.98 -23.67 -11.83
CA GLY A 142 -4.03 -23.37 -13.26
C GLY A 142 -4.30 -24.64 -14.07
N GLN A 143 -4.91 -24.51 -15.27
CA GLN A 143 -5.23 -25.67 -16.12
C GLN A 143 -3.99 -26.53 -16.46
N GLN A 144 -2.80 -25.94 -16.50
CA GLN A 144 -1.55 -26.64 -16.82
C GLN A 144 -0.91 -27.33 -15.60
N ARG A 145 -1.31 -26.98 -14.37
CA ARG A 145 -0.82 -27.56 -13.11
C ARG A 145 -1.99 -27.65 -12.10
N PRO A 146 -2.87 -28.65 -12.23
CA PRO A 146 -3.98 -28.84 -11.31
C PRO A 146 -3.50 -29.01 -9.86
N ALA A 147 -4.36 -28.61 -8.91
CA ALA A 147 -4.12 -28.86 -7.50
C ALA A 147 -4.22 -30.33 -7.15
N ALA A 148 -3.15 -30.89 -6.56
CA ALA A 148 -3.25 -32.21 -5.94
C ALA A 148 -3.97 -32.12 -4.58
N SER A 149 -3.82 -31.01 -3.86
CA SER A 149 -4.48 -30.71 -2.59
C SER A 149 -4.68 -29.20 -2.42
N TYR A 150 -5.56 -28.82 -1.49
CA TYR A 150 -5.75 -27.42 -1.10
C TYR A 150 -4.46 -26.78 -0.57
N GLU A 151 -3.54 -27.57 -0.04
CA GLU A 151 -2.24 -27.10 0.49
C GLU A 151 -1.30 -26.58 -0.60
N ASN A 152 -1.57 -26.91 -1.86
CA ASN A 152 -0.80 -26.40 -2.98
C ASN A 152 -1.26 -25.00 -3.43
N PHE A 153 -2.35 -24.47 -2.85
CA PHE A 153 -2.74 -23.06 -2.99
C PHE A 153 -1.99 -22.18 -2.01
N THR A 154 -1.73 -20.94 -2.41
CA THR A 154 -1.11 -19.94 -1.53
C THR A 154 -2.02 -19.64 -0.34
N TYR A 155 -1.45 -19.12 0.77
CA TYR A 155 -2.22 -18.70 1.93
C TYR A 155 -3.32 -17.68 1.60
N TYR A 156 -3.08 -16.83 0.59
CA TYR A 156 -4.04 -15.86 0.12
C TYR A 156 -5.27 -16.51 -0.55
N ILE A 157 -5.06 -17.47 -1.46
CA ILE A 157 -6.16 -18.18 -2.13
C ILE A 157 -6.99 -19.01 -1.13
N ARG A 158 -6.34 -19.44 -0.04
CA ARG A 158 -6.99 -20.17 1.06
C ARG A 158 -7.64 -19.24 2.10
N CYS A 159 -7.62 -17.92 1.89
CA CYS A 159 -8.12 -16.92 2.82
C CYS A 159 -7.53 -17.04 4.25
N ILE A 160 -6.26 -17.44 4.36
CA ILE A 160 -5.58 -17.61 5.65
C ILE A 160 -4.90 -16.31 6.05
N THR A 161 -4.07 -15.77 5.15
CA THR A 161 -3.28 -14.57 5.42
C THR A 161 -2.73 -13.99 4.13
N ARG A 162 -2.40 -12.69 4.15
CA ARG A 162 -1.49 -12.06 3.18
C ARG A 162 -0.09 -11.83 3.76
N GLY A 163 0.13 -12.13 5.03
CA GLY A 163 1.35 -11.81 5.77
C GLY A 163 1.54 -10.30 5.94
N VAL A 164 2.57 -9.91 6.68
CA VAL A 164 2.82 -8.50 7.02
C VAL A 164 2.91 -7.59 5.80
N THR A 165 3.79 -7.93 4.85
CA THR A 165 4.00 -7.10 3.65
C THR A 165 2.87 -7.23 2.64
N GLY A 166 2.31 -8.43 2.48
CA GLY A 166 1.20 -8.63 1.57
C GLY A 166 -0.04 -7.88 2.02
N SER A 167 -0.31 -7.71 3.32
CA SER A 167 -1.43 -6.92 3.83
C SER A 167 -1.24 -5.40 3.69
N MET A 168 0.00 -4.91 3.48
CA MET A 168 0.29 -3.47 3.33
C MET A 168 0.27 -3.00 1.88
N PHE A 169 0.54 -3.89 0.91
CA PHE A 169 0.62 -3.50 -0.49
C PHE A 169 -0.75 -3.46 -1.17
N PRO A 170 -0.98 -2.46 -2.05
CA PRO A 170 -2.23 -2.35 -2.79
C PRO A 170 -2.42 -3.55 -3.71
N VAL A 171 -3.67 -4.01 -3.77
CA VAL A 171 -4.16 -5.02 -4.71
C VAL A 171 -5.40 -4.48 -5.41
N ILE A 172 -6.09 -5.34 -6.17
CA ILE A 172 -7.24 -4.95 -6.96
C ILE A 172 -8.47 -4.53 -6.14
N TYR A 173 -8.59 -4.92 -4.86
CA TYR A 173 -9.63 -4.48 -3.91
C TYR A 173 -9.26 -4.91 -2.47
N GLY A 174 -9.96 -4.38 -1.47
CA GLY A 174 -9.74 -4.72 -0.07
C GLY A 174 -8.53 -4.01 0.52
N ASN A 175 -8.27 -2.78 0.07
CA ASN A 175 -7.08 -2.01 0.41
C ASN A 175 -7.25 -1.14 1.67
N GLY A 176 -8.40 -1.23 2.35
CA GLY A 176 -8.66 -0.54 3.60
C GLY A 176 -7.73 -0.97 4.72
N THR A 177 -7.26 0.00 5.50
CA THR A 177 -6.50 -0.21 6.72
C THR A 177 -7.01 0.72 7.81
N GLN A 178 -7.38 0.17 8.96
CA GLN A 178 -7.74 0.95 10.14
C GLN A 178 -6.62 0.87 11.16
N ILE A 179 -6.19 2.03 11.65
CA ILE A 179 -5.27 2.14 12.77
C ILE A 179 -6.06 2.58 14.00
N VAL A 180 -5.95 1.81 15.07
CA VAL A 180 -6.55 2.11 16.38
C VAL A 180 -5.43 2.11 17.41
N GLN A 181 -5.45 3.07 18.34
CA GLN A 181 -4.43 3.18 19.38
C GLN A 181 -5.08 3.11 20.77
N SER A 182 -4.36 2.50 21.69
CA SER A 182 -4.60 2.60 23.13
C SER A 182 -3.27 2.86 23.83
N PRO A 183 -3.25 3.30 25.10
CA PRO A 183 -2.00 3.38 25.85
C PRO A 183 -1.22 2.05 25.76
N GLY A 184 0.02 2.11 25.26
CA GLY A 184 0.90 0.94 25.12
C GLY A 184 0.64 0.01 23.94
N TYR A 185 -0.33 0.28 23.05
CA TYR A 185 -0.59 -0.57 21.88
C TYR A 185 -1.02 0.22 20.64
N VAL A 186 -0.64 -0.31 19.47
CA VAL A 186 -1.21 0.05 18.16
C VAL A 186 -1.79 -1.21 17.53
N ALA A 187 -3.03 -1.14 17.08
CA ALA A 187 -3.67 -2.18 16.28
C ALA A 187 -3.83 -1.70 14.84
N ILE A 188 -3.37 -2.50 13.89
CA ILE A 188 -3.52 -2.28 12.45
C ILE A 188 -4.44 -3.37 11.93
N LEU A 189 -5.66 -3.00 11.55
CA LEU A 189 -6.65 -3.88 10.95
C LEU A 189 -6.60 -3.71 9.43
N ASN A 190 -6.39 -4.79 8.69
CA ASN A 190 -6.46 -4.78 7.24
C ASN A 190 -7.78 -5.36 6.78
N GLU A 191 -8.41 -4.70 5.81
CA GLU A 191 -9.70 -5.11 5.25
C GLU A 191 -9.62 -6.50 4.60
N MET A 192 -8.59 -6.76 3.82
CA MET A 192 -8.47 -8.03 3.11
C MET A 192 -8.15 -9.20 4.07
N VAL A 193 -8.91 -10.29 3.90
CA VAL A 193 -8.89 -11.49 4.75
C VAL A 193 -9.56 -11.26 6.10
N HIS A 194 -8.81 -10.90 7.15
CA HIS A 194 -9.29 -10.57 8.50
C HIS A 194 -8.09 -10.28 9.43
N GLU A 195 -7.05 -9.62 8.93
CA GLU A 195 -5.79 -9.49 9.66
C GLU A 195 -5.83 -8.34 10.67
N ALA A 196 -5.59 -8.65 11.94
CA ALA A 196 -5.39 -7.66 13.00
C ALA A 196 -3.97 -7.79 13.56
N ARG A 197 -3.09 -6.86 13.18
CA ARG A 197 -1.72 -6.81 13.69
C ARG A 197 -1.68 -5.97 14.96
N ILE A 198 -1.42 -6.63 16.08
CA ILE A 198 -1.26 -5.98 17.39
C ILE A 198 0.22 -5.69 17.65
N VAL A 199 0.52 -4.43 17.96
CA VAL A 199 1.88 -3.92 18.19
C VAL A 199 1.96 -3.35 19.62
N PRO A 200 2.47 -4.12 20.59
CA PRO A 200 2.80 -3.61 21.92
C PRO A 200 3.95 -2.59 21.85
N LEU A 201 3.85 -1.54 22.65
CA LEU A 201 4.80 -0.42 22.74
C LEU A 201 5.53 -0.33 24.09
N ASP A 202 5.38 -1.34 24.95
CA ASP A 202 5.87 -1.32 26.33
C ASP A 202 7.28 -1.90 26.51
N GLY A 203 8.00 -2.15 25.41
CA GLY A 203 9.35 -2.68 25.42
C GLY A 203 9.47 -4.15 25.87
N ARG A 204 8.35 -4.88 25.98
CA ARG A 204 8.40 -6.30 26.35
C ARG A 204 9.17 -7.12 25.29
N PRO A 205 9.90 -8.19 25.70
CA PRO A 205 10.65 -9.00 24.76
C PRO A 205 9.73 -9.70 23.74
N HIS A 206 10.32 -10.10 22.61
CA HIS A 206 9.66 -10.97 21.65
C HIS A 206 9.34 -12.34 22.25
N ALA A 207 8.29 -12.99 21.72
CA ALA A 207 7.98 -14.37 22.01
C ALA A 207 9.15 -15.29 21.62
N GLY A 208 9.29 -16.41 22.33
CA GLY A 208 10.35 -17.38 22.03
C GLY A 208 10.28 -17.85 20.57
N LYS A 209 11.44 -18.01 19.92
CA LYS A 209 11.62 -18.31 18.48
C LYS A 209 10.84 -19.51 17.90
N ASN A 210 10.30 -20.36 18.77
CA ASN A 210 9.52 -21.55 18.40
C ASN A 210 8.03 -21.24 18.23
N ILE A 211 7.56 -20.06 18.64
CA ILE A 211 6.18 -19.60 18.45
C ILE A 211 6.15 -18.78 17.17
N ARG A 212 5.62 -19.36 16.09
CA ARG A 212 5.46 -18.68 14.80
C ARG A 212 4.00 -18.43 14.48
N THR A 213 3.74 -17.31 13.84
CA THR A 213 2.40 -16.92 13.36
C THR A 213 2.52 -16.31 11.98
N TYR A 214 1.42 -16.27 11.23
CA TYR A 214 1.39 -15.73 9.87
C TYR A 214 1.79 -14.24 9.79
N MET A 215 1.46 -13.47 10.83
CA MET A 215 1.78 -12.05 10.95
C MET A 215 3.04 -11.78 11.81
N GLY A 216 3.70 -12.84 12.29
CA GLY A 216 4.81 -12.77 13.22
C GLY A 216 4.45 -12.18 14.59
N ASP A 217 5.48 -11.93 15.38
CA ASP A 217 5.39 -11.24 16.67
C ASP A 217 5.94 -9.83 16.52
N SER A 218 5.08 -8.82 16.70
CA SER A 218 5.43 -7.41 16.49
C SER A 218 5.77 -6.72 17.81
N ARG A 219 6.73 -5.81 17.80
CA ARG A 219 7.06 -4.85 18.87
C ARG A 219 7.30 -3.50 18.27
N GLY A 220 6.84 -2.45 18.94
CA GLY A 220 7.00 -1.09 18.43
C GLY A 220 7.57 -0.12 19.45
N HIS A 221 8.13 0.97 18.92
CA HIS A 221 8.58 2.12 19.69
C HIS A 221 8.43 3.39 18.86
N TRP A 222 8.48 4.54 19.54
CA TRP A 222 8.39 5.85 18.90
C TRP A 222 9.78 6.45 18.69
N GLU A 223 10.08 6.88 17.46
CA GLU A 223 11.21 7.74 17.13
C GLU A 223 10.67 9.11 16.70
N GLY A 224 10.57 10.02 17.67
CA GLY A 224 9.90 11.31 17.47
C GLY A 224 8.40 11.12 17.16
N ASN A 225 8.03 11.25 15.89
CA ASN A 225 6.66 11.04 15.39
C ASN A 225 6.51 9.76 14.55
N THR A 226 7.56 8.96 14.43
CA THR A 226 7.57 7.74 13.64
C THR A 226 7.31 6.53 14.53
N LEU A 227 6.31 5.73 14.18
CA LEU A 227 6.15 4.40 14.75
C LEU A 227 7.11 3.44 14.04
N VAL A 228 8.11 2.94 14.75
CA VAL A 228 8.97 1.86 14.28
C VAL A 228 8.39 0.56 14.78
N VAL A 229 8.25 -0.44 13.89
CA VAL A 229 7.74 -1.77 14.25
C VAL A 229 8.70 -2.85 13.77
N GLU A 230 9.26 -3.58 14.72
CA GLU A 230 10.02 -4.79 14.47
C GLU A 230 9.10 -6.00 14.51
N THR A 231 9.20 -6.89 13.53
CA THR A 231 8.49 -8.17 13.52
C THR A 231 9.45 -9.32 13.36
N THR A 232 9.32 -10.30 14.24
CA THR A 232 10.05 -11.56 14.22
C THR A 232 9.09 -12.75 14.08
N ASN A 233 9.61 -13.97 14.07
CA ASN A 233 8.83 -15.21 14.14
C ASN A 233 7.78 -15.44 13.02
N ILE A 234 8.11 -15.02 11.79
CA ILE A 234 7.34 -15.32 10.56
C ILE A 234 7.77 -16.68 9.96
#